data_AF-A0A8H5MLU8-F1
#
_entry.id   AF-A0A8H5MLU8-F1
#
_cell.length_a   1.000
_cell.length_b   1.000
_cell.length_c   1.000
_cell.angle_alpha   90.00
_cell.angle_beta   90.00
_cell.angle_gamma   90.00
#
_symmetry.space_group_name_H-M   'P 1'
#
loop_
_entity.id
_entity.type
_entity.pdbx_description
1 polymer ?
#
loop_
_entity_poly.entity_id
_entity_poly.type
_entity_poly.pdbx_seq_one_letter_code
_entity_poly.pdbx_strand_id
1 'polypeptide(L)'
;MVHYENQLPWEDLASVFQLNYTNTCQHGAYNLHVLTHPDSKTKLTNFLDAFMRSVSDDSTRQRKQYPQKYRVPNEDEVIISDEVAARITPTVRRWHPEKYSPSKDEHFETFQQPCLKGLCIHTNESDTCGCALPFKERKMAAFQRDKIENYCYEFEKYNEEAYRNLNVVKTLILHGEMDAVLRSCAYEGSRLPDWWEEVECQCLPPDLGWNIICKYAIKMYIILNLLHFFPESWDKDGVPVDDYRNIKAYQLAIRSCTKTGYLGDVAMYPHWDFFGVKKGQFKWFPKPFDVPRWKHFMRLEMDGYCLWFHDDDTADDGVGLKADDESTERSPQDPNEYHAYTLTFYPYGLISYEEFLNFETPVGHQINPSDVTHVRWILCQKGLPVEISNCILEYADYTPRGSLPLSGKPLHPQCKQELDRYLDYCWQLIVRCCMLGYELKDEMDIESLLGVEVKNSLSEFFRCKCDGVNKLLEDFDLEAPDESEVTA
;
A
#
# COMPACT_ATOMS: atom_id res chain seq x y z
N MET A 1 -20.16 -8.83 -11.62
CA MET A 1 -20.94 -8.65 -10.38
C MET A 1 -20.09 -7.79 -9.50
N VAL A 2 -20.68 -6.74 -8.96
CA VAL A 2 -19.97 -5.72 -8.20
C VAL A 2 -20.19 -6.01 -6.73
N HIS A 3 -19.16 -5.81 -5.89
CA HIS A 3 -19.33 -6.07 -4.47
C HIS A 3 -20.34 -5.05 -3.89
N TYR A 4 -21.28 -5.55 -3.08
CA TYR A 4 -22.36 -4.75 -2.49
C TYR A 4 -23.26 -4.04 -3.53
N GLU A 5 -23.49 -4.66 -4.69
CA GLU A 5 -24.35 -4.16 -5.79
C GLU A 5 -25.74 -3.69 -5.33
N ASN A 6 -26.29 -4.31 -4.28
CA ASN A 6 -27.62 -3.95 -3.74
C ASN A 6 -27.61 -2.86 -2.64
N GLN A 7 -26.44 -2.47 -2.15
CA GLN A 7 -26.31 -1.52 -1.02
C GLN A 7 -25.68 -0.19 -1.42
N LEU A 8 -24.83 -0.19 -2.46
CA LEU A 8 -24.18 1.00 -2.98
C LEU A 8 -24.73 1.34 -4.38
N PRO A 9 -25.01 2.62 -4.68
CA PRO A 9 -25.60 3.04 -5.95
C PRO A 9 -24.52 3.09 -7.05
N TRP A 10 -23.93 1.95 -7.36
CA TRP A 10 -22.81 1.85 -8.29
C TRP A 10 -23.18 2.20 -9.74
N GLU A 11 -24.37 1.84 -10.20
CA GLU A 11 -24.87 2.21 -11.54
C GLU A 11 -25.01 3.74 -11.68
N ASP A 12 -25.57 4.39 -10.67
CA ASP A 12 -25.68 5.84 -10.63
C ASP A 12 -24.29 6.49 -10.64
N LEU A 13 -23.35 5.98 -9.83
CA LEU A 13 -21.98 6.44 -9.83
C LEU A 13 -21.33 6.26 -11.20
N ALA A 14 -21.43 5.07 -11.80
CA ALA A 14 -20.84 4.77 -13.10
C ALA A 14 -21.42 5.66 -14.22
N SER A 15 -22.71 6.02 -14.15
CA SER A 15 -23.36 6.92 -15.11
C SER A 15 -22.78 8.34 -15.13
N VAL A 16 -22.04 8.74 -14.09
CA VAL A 16 -21.32 10.02 -14.04
C VAL A 16 -20.05 9.99 -14.90
N PHE A 17 -19.61 8.82 -15.36
CA PHE A 17 -18.35 8.67 -16.08
C PHE A 17 -18.52 8.19 -17.53
N GLN A 18 -17.60 8.61 -18.38
CA GLN A 18 -17.44 8.12 -19.74
C GLN A 18 -15.97 7.79 -20.02
N LEU A 19 -15.72 6.66 -20.69
CA LEU A 19 -14.38 6.24 -21.13
C LEU A 19 -13.94 7.02 -22.38
N ASN A 20 -12.72 7.56 -22.39
CA ASN A 20 -12.20 8.30 -23.54
C ASN A 20 -10.72 8.01 -23.78
N TYR A 21 -10.37 7.77 -25.05
CA TYR A 21 -9.06 7.28 -25.51
C TYR A 21 -7.98 8.35 -25.58
N THR A 22 -8.37 9.60 -25.81
CA THR A 22 -7.43 10.70 -25.92
C THR A 22 -8.06 11.93 -25.31
N ASN A 23 -7.52 12.37 -24.18
CA ASN A 23 -7.95 13.63 -23.60
C ASN A 23 -6.83 14.67 -23.69
N THR A 24 -7.09 15.74 -24.44
CA THR A 24 -6.22 16.92 -24.53
C THR A 24 -5.94 17.54 -23.16
N CYS A 25 -6.88 17.42 -22.21
CA CYS A 25 -6.75 17.93 -20.85
C CYS A 25 -5.87 17.05 -19.94
N GLN A 26 -5.79 15.73 -20.18
CA GLN A 26 -4.89 14.82 -19.45
C GLN A 26 -3.60 14.51 -20.23
N HIS A 27 -3.16 15.44 -21.08
CA HIS A 27 -1.96 15.29 -21.93
C HIS A 27 -2.00 14.03 -22.83
N GLY A 28 -3.19 13.59 -23.23
CA GLY A 28 -3.40 12.41 -24.07
C GLY A 28 -3.54 11.10 -23.29
N ALA A 29 -3.60 11.11 -21.95
CA ALA A 29 -3.74 9.88 -21.17
C ALA A 29 -5.12 9.23 -21.34
N TYR A 30 -5.13 7.91 -21.45
CA TYR A 30 -6.33 7.09 -21.48
C TYR A 30 -6.94 6.99 -20.08
N ASN A 31 -8.18 7.47 -19.91
CA ASN A 31 -8.87 7.50 -18.61
C ASN A 31 -10.40 7.64 -18.72
N LEU A 32 -11.08 7.62 -17.56
CA LEU A 32 -12.50 8.01 -17.45
C LEU A 32 -12.63 9.54 -17.36
N HIS A 33 -13.78 10.08 -17.76
CA HIS A 33 -14.12 11.50 -17.61
C HIS A 33 -15.47 11.68 -16.99
N VAL A 34 -15.58 12.70 -16.16
CA VAL A 34 -16.84 13.09 -15.53
C VAL A 34 -17.71 13.78 -16.57
N LEU A 35 -18.90 13.24 -16.75
CA LEU A 35 -19.98 13.88 -17.47
C LEU A 35 -20.58 14.94 -16.56
N THR A 36 -20.60 16.20 -17.00
CA THR A 36 -21.24 17.29 -16.26
C THR A 36 -22.74 17.28 -16.56
N HIS A 37 -23.47 16.35 -15.96
CA HIS A 37 -24.94 16.37 -15.95
C HIS A 37 -25.46 17.16 -14.73
N PRO A 38 -26.67 17.74 -14.81
CA PRO A 38 -27.25 18.49 -13.69
C PRO A 38 -27.35 17.69 -12.38
N ASP A 39 -27.47 16.36 -12.47
CA ASP A 39 -27.62 15.42 -11.37
C ASP A 39 -26.29 14.78 -10.91
N SER A 40 -25.17 15.05 -11.57
CA SER A 40 -23.89 14.39 -11.27
C SER A 40 -23.40 14.65 -9.85
N LYS A 41 -23.50 15.90 -9.36
CA LYS A 41 -23.16 16.26 -7.98
C LYS A 41 -23.99 15.42 -7.00
N THR A 42 -25.30 15.37 -7.20
CA THR A 42 -26.23 14.60 -6.37
C THR A 42 -25.92 13.10 -6.38
N LYS A 43 -25.61 12.50 -7.53
CA LYS A 43 -25.23 11.09 -7.62
C LYS A 43 -23.96 10.75 -6.83
N LEU A 44 -22.97 11.63 -6.88
CA LEU A 44 -21.72 11.48 -6.13
C LEU A 44 -21.92 11.61 -4.63
N THR A 45 -22.69 12.61 -4.19
CA THR A 45 -23.07 12.77 -2.77
C THR A 45 -23.84 11.55 -2.28
N ASN A 46 -24.85 11.10 -3.04
CA ASN A 46 -25.65 9.92 -2.68
C ASN A 46 -24.79 8.66 -2.56
N PHE A 47 -23.80 8.47 -3.45
CA PHE A 47 -22.86 7.36 -3.37
C PHE A 47 -22.00 7.47 -2.10
N LEU A 48 -21.43 8.64 -1.83
CA LEU A 48 -20.61 8.86 -0.63
C LEU A 48 -21.43 8.58 0.65
N ASP A 49 -22.65 9.12 0.75
CA ASP A 49 -23.53 8.91 1.90
C ASP A 49 -23.92 7.43 2.08
N ALA A 50 -24.17 6.72 0.98
CA ALA A 50 -24.46 5.28 1.02
C ALA A 50 -23.22 4.47 1.46
N PHE A 51 -22.03 4.85 0.97
CA PHE A 51 -20.77 4.22 1.35
C PHE A 51 -20.48 4.41 2.84
N MET A 52 -20.54 5.65 3.32
CA MET A 52 -20.30 6.00 4.72
C MET A 52 -21.25 5.26 5.66
N ARG A 53 -22.56 5.27 5.35
CA ARG A 53 -23.57 4.53 6.14
C ARG A 53 -23.30 3.03 6.16
N SER A 54 -23.01 2.43 5.00
CA SER A 54 -22.76 0.99 4.91
C SER A 54 -21.54 0.56 5.71
N VAL A 55 -20.44 1.32 5.64
CA VAL A 55 -19.24 1.06 6.44
C VAL A 55 -19.52 1.23 7.94
N SER A 56 -20.25 2.26 8.34
CA SER A 56 -20.59 2.51 9.74
C SER A 56 -21.47 1.40 10.33
N ASP A 57 -22.50 0.98 9.59
CA ASP A 57 -23.40 -0.12 9.97
C ASP A 57 -22.64 -1.45 10.11
N ASP A 58 -21.78 -1.75 9.14
CA ASP A 58 -20.95 -2.96 9.16
C ASP A 58 -19.92 -2.95 10.28
N SER A 59 -19.32 -1.79 10.57
CA SER A 59 -18.35 -1.62 11.66
C SER A 59 -19.02 -1.83 13.01
N THR A 60 -20.21 -1.25 13.18
CA THR A 60 -21.05 -1.45 14.38
C THR A 60 -21.45 -2.91 14.53
N ARG A 61 -21.82 -3.58 13.43
CA ARG A 61 -22.19 -5.00 13.43
C ARG A 61 -21.00 -5.90 13.74
N GLN A 62 -19.81 -5.60 13.21
CA GLN A 62 -18.58 -6.35 13.50
C GLN A 62 -18.15 -6.14 14.95
N ARG A 63 -18.23 -4.91 15.48
CA ARG A 63 -17.88 -4.59 16.87
C ARG A 63 -18.69 -5.38 17.90
N LYS A 64 -19.95 -5.69 17.60
CA LYS A 64 -20.85 -6.51 18.45
C LYS A 64 -20.40 -7.97 18.62
N GLN A 65 -19.48 -8.45 17.78
CA GLN A 65 -18.90 -9.80 17.91
C GLN A 65 -17.87 -9.88 19.04
N TYR A 66 -17.44 -8.73 19.55
CA TYR A 66 -16.44 -8.59 20.61
C TYR A 66 -17.08 -8.08 21.91
N PRO A 67 -16.48 -8.34 23.09
CA PRO A 67 -16.91 -7.74 24.35
C PRO A 67 -17.13 -6.22 24.24
N GLN A 68 -18.28 -5.73 24.71
CA GLN A 68 -18.61 -4.31 24.64
C GLN A 68 -17.61 -3.44 25.41
N LYS A 69 -17.07 -3.95 26.53
CA LYS A 69 -16.04 -3.31 27.32
C LYS A 69 -14.99 -4.33 27.70
N TYR A 70 -13.72 -3.94 27.59
CA TYR A 70 -12.59 -4.71 28.09
C TYR A 70 -12.15 -4.15 29.44
N ARG A 71 -11.56 -5.02 30.26
CA ARG A 71 -10.76 -4.56 31.41
C ARG A 71 -9.38 -4.20 30.89
N VAL A 72 -8.79 -3.14 31.45
CA VAL A 72 -7.40 -2.75 31.14
C VAL A 72 -6.49 -3.95 31.43
N PRO A 73 -5.80 -4.51 30.42
CA PRO A 73 -4.88 -5.62 30.64
C PRO A 73 -3.69 -5.16 31.49
N ASN A 74 -3.16 -6.05 32.33
CA ASN A 74 -1.89 -5.78 33.01
C ASN A 74 -0.74 -5.77 31.98
N GLU A 75 0.36 -5.06 32.25
CA GLU A 75 1.50 -4.93 31.33
C GLU A 75 2.07 -6.32 30.92
N ASP A 76 2.14 -7.26 31.86
CA ASP A 76 2.60 -8.63 31.63
C ASP A 76 1.57 -9.57 30.99
N GLU A 77 0.34 -9.13 30.82
CA GLU A 77 -0.74 -9.95 30.28
C GLU A 77 -0.51 -10.21 28.79
N VAL A 78 -0.55 -11.49 28.41
CA VAL A 78 -0.48 -11.89 27.00
C VAL A 78 -1.81 -11.59 26.32
N ILE A 79 -1.81 -10.61 25.41
CA ILE A 79 -3.01 -10.21 24.67
C ILE A 79 -3.09 -10.86 23.28
N ILE A 80 -1.96 -11.36 22.76
CA ILE A 80 -1.92 -12.17 21.53
C ILE A 80 -1.80 -13.65 21.91
N SER A 81 -2.88 -14.41 21.74
CA SER A 81 -2.90 -15.86 22.05
C SER A 81 -1.93 -16.67 21.17
N ASP A 82 -1.65 -17.91 21.57
CA ASP A 82 -0.80 -18.83 20.82
C ASP A 82 -1.37 -19.12 19.42
N GLU A 83 -2.68 -19.26 19.31
CA GLU A 83 -3.37 -19.51 18.04
C GLU A 83 -3.26 -18.31 17.11
N VAL A 84 -3.46 -17.09 17.64
CA VAL A 84 -3.33 -15.85 16.88
C VAL A 84 -1.90 -15.64 16.44
N ALA A 85 -0.94 -15.77 17.36
CA ALA A 85 0.47 -15.63 17.06
C ALA A 85 0.92 -16.63 15.98
N ALA A 86 0.48 -17.89 16.02
CA ALA A 86 0.77 -18.88 14.99
C ALA A 86 0.20 -18.46 13.62
N ARG A 87 -1.01 -17.87 13.59
CA ARG A 87 -1.68 -17.42 12.36
C ARG A 87 -0.99 -16.23 11.71
N ILE A 88 -0.53 -15.25 12.50
CA ILE A 88 0.10 -14.04 11.98
C ILE A 88 1.60 -14.17 11.71
N THR A 89 2.27 -15.15 12.32
CA THR A 89 3.72 -15.37 12.20
C THR A 89 4.23 -15.40 10.74
N PRO A 90 3.57 -16.06 9.78
CA PRO A 90 3.99 -16.02 8.37
C PRO A 90 4.06 -14.60 7.80
N THR A 91 3.13 -13.72 8.18
CA THR A 91 3.15 -12.31 7.78
C THR A 91 4.22 -11.54 8.54
N VAL A 92 4.38 -11.79 9.84
CA VAL A 92 5.45 -11.16 10.66
C VAL A 92 6.83 -11.43 10.05
N ARG A 93 7.10 -12.65 9.60
CA ARG A 93 8.36 -13.04 8.95
C ARG A 93 8.68 -12.23 7.68
N ARG A 94 7.68 -11.64 7.02
CA ARG A 94 7.90 -10.83 5.80
C ARG A 94 8.52 -9.47 6.10
N TRP A 95 8.14 -8.84 7.22
CA TRP A 95 8.63 -7.52 7.62
C TRP A 95 9.69 -7.58 8.74
N HIS A 96 9.71 -8.67 9.51
CA HIS A 96 10.74 -8.95 10.51
C HIS A 96 11.26 -10.39 10.31
N PRO A 97 12.09 -10.60 9.27
CA PRO A 97 12.67 -11.91 9.00
C PRO A 97 13.54 -12.33 10.18
N GLU A 98 13.62 -13.64 10.42
CA GLU A 98 14.48 -14.21 11.45
C GLU A 98 15.93 -13.78 11.15
N LYS A 99 16.54 -12.99 12.05
CA LYS A 99 17.93 -12.55 11.90
C LYS A 99 18.84 -13.77 12.04
N TYR A 100 19.32 -14.32 10.91
CA TYR A 100 20.44 -15.24 10.91
C TYR A 100 21.73 -14.41 11.00
N SER A 101 22.15 -14.07 12.21
CA SER A 101 23.47 -13.47 12.42
C SER A 101 24.42 -14.57 12.91
N PRO A 102 25.33 -15.10 12.07
CA PRO A 102 26.56 -15.66 12.62
C PRO A 102 27.35 -14.45 13.11
N SER A 103 27.33 -14.16 14.42
CA SER A 103 28.17 -13.11 14.97
C SER A 103 29.61 -13.41 14.57
N LYS A 104 30.24 -12.47 13.85
CA LYS A 104 31.65 -12.60 13.44
C LYS A 104 32.62 -12.43 14.60
N ASP A 105 32.15 -11.92 15.73
CA ASP A 105 32.99 -11.48 16.84
C ASP A 105 32.41 -11.89 18.20
N GLU A 106 32.11 -13.17 18.41
CA GLU A 106 31.97 -13.67 19.78
C GLU A 106 32.32 -15.15 19.87
N HIS A 107 33.42 -15.43 20.57
CA HIS A 107 33.83 -16.76 20.98
C HIS A 107 32.69 -17.39 21.79
N PHE A 108 32.04 -18.41 21.22
CA PHE A 108 31.22 -19.41 21.90
C PHE A 108 30.29 -18.89 23.01
N GLU A 109 29.03 -18.60 22.68
CA GLU A 109 27.87 -19.16 23.40
C GLU A 109 26.54 -18.85 22.66
N THR A 110 25.86 -19.92 22.26
CA THR A 110 24.49 -19.99 21.70
C THR A 110 24.27 -19.60 20.23
N PHE A 111 24.44 -20.59 19.35
CA PHE A 111 23.62 -20.70 18.14
C PHE A 111 22.14 -20.70 18.55
N GLN A 112 21.41 -19.63 18.29
CA GLN A 112 19.96 -19.66 18.42
C GLN A 112 19.37 -20.15 17.11
N GLN A 113 18.96 -21.42 17.10
CA GLN A 113 18.13 -21.92 16.01
C GLN A 113 16.87 -21.04 15.96
N PRO A 114 16.57 -20.41 14.80
CA PRO A 114 15.27 -19.79 14.60
C PRO A 114 14.19 -20.84 14.88
N CYS A 115 13.06 -20.43 15.47
CA CYS A 115 11.94 -21.33 15.70
C CYS A 115 11.33 -21.76 14.35
N LEU A 116 11.90 -22.81 13.75
CA LEU A 116 11.60 -23.29 12.40
C LEU A 116 10.12 -23.64 12.20
N LYS A 117 9.34 -23.86 13.26
CA LYS A 117 7.96 -24.35 13.19
C LYS A 117 7.02 -23.89 14.31
N GLY A 118 7.08 -22.62 14.73
CA GLY A 118 6.01 -22.10 15.58
C GLY A 118 6.48 -21.10 16.62
N LEU A 119 5.52 -20.73 17.46
CA LEU A 119 5.57 -19.74 18.54
C LEU A 119 6.93 -19.64 19.24
N CYS A 120 7.30 -18.43 19.62
CA CYS A 120 8.51 -18.21 20.42
C CYS A 120 8.40 -18.96 21.76
N ILE A 121 9.30 -19.92 21.97
CA ILE A 121 9.43 -20.68 23.22
C ILE A 121 10.23 -19.92 24.29
N HIS A 122 10.87 -18.82 23.90
CA HIS A 122 11.70 -18.01 24.79
C HIS A 122 10.80 -17.04 25.56
N THR A 123 10.71 -17.27 26.87
CA THR A 123 9.96 -16.40 27.80
C THR A 123 10.85 -15.33 28.42
N ASN A 124 12.11 -15.23 28.01
CA ASN A 124 12.99 -14.15 28.45
C ASN A 124 12.54 -12.84 27.79
N GLU A 125 12.73 -11.72 28.49
CA GLU A 125 12.38 -10.39 27.97
C GLU A 125 13.43 -9.85 26.98
N SER A 126 14.40 -10.69 26.61
CA SER A 126 15.46 -10.34 25.68
C SER A 126 14.98 -10.46 24.24
N ASP A 127 15.29 -9.44 23.43
CA ASP A 127 15.06 -9.48 21.98
C ASP A 127 16.04 -10.36 21.20
N THR A 128 16.99 -10.97 21.90
CA THR A 128 18.05 -11.77 21.26
C THR A 128 17.53 -13.06 20.66
N CYS A 129 16.31 -13.51 21.01
CA CYS A 129 15.75 -14.83 20.69
C CYS A 129 15.62 -15.19 19.19
N GLY A 130 15.84 -14.23 18.29
CA GLY A 130 15.79 -14.41 16.83
C GLY A 130 14.42 -14.79 16.24
N CYS A 131 13.38 -14.91 17.08
CA CYS A 131 12.04 -15.32 16.67
C CYS A 131 11.31 -14.17 15.95
N ALA A 132 10.47 -14.51 14.97
CA ALA A 132 9.69 -13.53 14.22
C ALA A 132 8.77 -12.70 15.14
N LEU A 133 8.03 -13.37 16.03
CA LEU A 133 7.20 -12.74 17.06
C LEU A 133 7.62 -13.25 18.46
N PRO A 134 8.56 -12.57 19.13
CA PRO A 134 8.99 -12.89 20.49
C PRO A 134 7.85 -12.84 21.50
N PHE A 135 7.98 -13.56 22.62
CA PHE A 135 6.96 -13.60 23.66
C PHE A 135 6.64 -12.20 24.22
N LYS A 136 7.64 -11.34 24.39
CA LYS A 136 7.44 -9.96 24.87
C LYS A 136 6.56 -9.11 23.94
N GLU A 137 6.62 -9.34 22.62
CA GLU A 137 5.82 -8.62 21.62
C GLU A 137 4.34 -9.02 21.63
N ARG A 138 3.98 -10.05 22.43
CA ARG A 138 2.61 -10.54 22.59
C ARG A 138 1.94 -10.02 23.85
N LYS A 139 2.70 -9.39 24.75
CA LYS A 139 2.23 -8.82 26.01
C LYS A 139 1.65 -7.41 25.79
N MET A 140 0.78 -6.98 26.69
CA MET A 140 0.24 -5.62 26.71
C MET A 140 1.35 -4.55 26.76
N ALA A 141 2.44 -4.79 27.50
CA ALA A 141 3.59 -3.88 27.60
C ALA A 141 4.14 -3.43 26.23
N ALA A 142 4.13 -4.32 25.23
CA ALA A 142 4.59 -3.95 23.89
C ALA A 142 3.70 -2.90 23.21
N PHE A 143 2.41 -2.89 23.52
CA PHE A 143 1.41 -1.93 23.00
C PHE A 143 1.37 -0.61 23.78
N GLN A 144 2.12 -0.53 24.89
CA GLN A 144 2.22 0.66 25.74
C GLN A 144 3.51 1.46 25.49
N ARG A 145 4.36 1.02 24.55
CA ARG A 145 5.58 1.74 24.20
C ARG A 145 5.25 3.12 23.63
N ASP A 146 5.90 4.14 24.17
CA ASP A 146 5.72 5.51 23.70
C ASP A 146 6.34 5.71 22.31
N LYS A 147 5.69 6.56 21.51
CA LYS A 147 6.32 7.19 20.35
C LYS A 147 7.17 8.35 20.82
N ILE A 148 8.44 8.37 20.42
CA ILE A 148 9.37 9.45 20.74
C ILE A 148 9.48 10.36 19.53
N GLU A 149 9.30 11.67 19.74
CA GLU A 149 9.58 12.65 18.68
C GLU A 149 11.05 12.60 18.27
N ASN A 150 11.30 12.61 16.97
CA ASN A 150 12.64 12.47 16.40
C ASN A 150 12.85 13.42 15.22
N TYR A 151 14.12 13.77 14.96
CA TYR A 151 14.49 14.43 13.72
C TYR A 151 14.52 13.43 12.56
N CYS A 152 14.59 13.95 11.34
CA CYS A 152 14.73 13.12 10.14
C CYS A 152 15.95 12.19 10.25
N TYR A 153 15.81 10.96 9.73
CA TYR A 153 16.80 9.87 9.80
C TYR A 153 17.07 9.28 11.19
N GLU A 154 16.45 9.80 12.25
CA GLU A 154 16.58 9.22 13.60
C GLU A 154 15.37 8.34 14.00
N PHE A 155 14.43 8.10 13.08
CA PHE A 155 13.19 7.39 13.40
C PHE A 155 13.45 5.99 13.98
N GLU A 156 14.21 5.14 13.28
CA GLU A 156 14.50 3.78 13.77
C GLU A 156 15.26 3.81 15.11
N LYS A 157 16.21 4.73 15.28
CA LYS A 157 17.00 4.86 16.51
C LYS A 157 16.15 5.02 17.78
N TYR A 158 15.06 5.78 17.70
CA TYR A 158 14.20 6.04 18.87
C TYR A 158 12.91 5.22 18.88
N ASN A 159 12.41 4.82 17.71
CA ASN A 159 11.08 4.23 17.58
C ASN A 159 11.07 2.79 17.08
N GLU A 160 12.21 2.11 16.87
CA GLU A 160 12.25 0.73 16.33
C GLU A 160 11.29 -0.23 17.07
N GLU A 161 11.34 -0.28 18.40
CA GLU A 161 10.50 -1.20 19.18
C GLU A 161 9.01 -0.83 19.18
N ALA A 162 8.68 0.46 19.23
CA ALA A 162 7.29 0.93 19.17
C ALA A 162 6.71 0.73 17.76
N TYR A 163 7.48 1.03 16.74
CA TYR A 163 7.14 0.81 15.34
C TYR A 163 7.00 -0.68 15.00
N ARG A 164 7.82 -1.54 15.62
CA ARG A 164 7.64 -3.00 15.54
C ARG A 164 6.26 -3.41 16.05
N ASN A 165 5.83 -2.88 17.20
CA ASN A 165 4.49 -3.16 17.72
C ASN A 165 3.39 -2.64 16.78
N LEU A 166 3.56 -1.46 16.18
CA LEU A 166 2.64 -0.97 15.13
C LEU A 166 2.53 -1.95 13.96
N ASN A 167 3.63 -2.55 13.50
CA ASN A 167 3.58 -3.56 12.44
C ASN A 167 2.88 -4.86 12.89
N VAL A 168 2.95 -5.22 14.17
CA VAL A 168 2.11 -6.29 14.75
C VAL A 168 0.63 -5.90 14.69
N VAL A 169 0.26 -4.68 15.09
CA VAL A 169 -1.11 -4.16 15.03
C VAL A 169 -1.64 -4.19 13.59
N LYS A 170 -0.88 -3.66 12.64
CA LYS A 170 -1.23 -3.73 11.20
C LYS A 170 -1.45 -5.17 10.76
N THR A 171 -0.58 -6.09 11.18
CA THR A 171 -0.73 -7.51 10.86
C THR A 171 -2.00 -8.12 11.47
N LEU A 172 -2.34 -7.79 12.72
CA LEU A 172 -3.59 -8.23 13.36
C LEU A 172 -4.82 -7.73 12.58
N ILE A 173 -4.83 -6.47 12.15
CA ILE A 173 -5.90 -5.88 11.33
C ILE A 173 -6.06 -6.65 10.00
N LEU A 174 -4.96 -6.95 9.32
CA LEU A 174 -4.99 -7.73 8.07
C LEU A 174 -5.63 -9.11 8.29
N HIS A 175 -5.26 -9.81 9.36
CA HIS A 175 -5.79 -11.15 9.66
C HIS A 175 -7.19 -11.12 10.30
N GLY A 176 -7.71 -9.95 10.66
CA GLY A 176 -9.02 -9.81 11.31
C GLY A 176 -9.01 -10.16 12.80
N GLU A 177 -7.82 -10.21 13.40
CA GLU A 177 -7.59 -10.57 14.80
C GLU A 177 -7.76 -9.35 15.71
N MET A 178 -8.97 -8.79 15.70
CA MET A 178 -9.25 -7.50 16.34
C MET A 178 -9.37 -7.55 17.86
N ASP A 179 -9.52 -8.73 18.47
CA ASP A 179 -9.62 -8.87 19.93
C ASP A 179 -8.40 -8.27 20.65
N ALA A 180 -7.20 -8.62 20.21
CA ALA A 180 -5.96 -8.08 20.78
C ALA A 180 -5.83 -6.57 20.59
N VAL A 181 -6.24 -6.04 19.44
CA VAL A 181 -6.22 -4.61 19.13
C VAL A 181 -7.21 -3.85 20.03
N LEU A 182 -8.44 -4.35 20.17
CA LEU A 182 -9.46 -3.74 21.02
C LEU A 182 -9.06 -3.82 22.51
N ARG A 183 -8.41 -4.90 22.94
CA ARG A 183 -7.85 -5.01 24.30
C ARG A 183 -6.77 -3.96 24.54
N SER A 184 -5.90 -3.68 23.56
CA SER A 184 -4.91 -2.62 23.71
C SER A 184 -5.54 -1.22 23.79
N CYS A 185 -6.65 -0.98 23.06
CA CYS A 185 -7.40 0.28 23.15
C CYS A 185 -8.04 0.53 24.52
N ALA A 186 -8.25 -0.52 25.32
CA ALA A 186 -8.85 -0.38 26.65
C ALA A 186 -7.95 0.39 27.63
N TYR A 187 -6.65 0.49 27.33
CA TYR A 187 -5.69 1.27 28.10
C TYR A 187 -5.86 2.77 27.79
N GLU A 188 -6.14 3.58 28.80
CA GLU A 188 -6.36 5.03 28.64
C GLU A 188 -5.15 5.78 28.06
N GLY A 189 -3.94 5.23 28.18
CA GLY A 189 -2.73 5.77 27.55
C GLY A 189 -2.39 5.14 26.19
N SER A 190 -3.36 4.50 25.53
CA SER A 190 -3.14 3.84 24.23
C SER A 190 -2.55 4.82 23.23
N ARG A 191 -1.36 4.49 22.71
CA ARG A 191 -0.64 5.31 21.72
C ARG A 191 -1.06 5.04 20.27
N LEU A 192 -2.01 4.15 20.04
CA LEU A 192 -2.47 3.83 18.67
C LEU A 192 -2.96 5.05 17.87
N PRO A 193 -3.60 6.06 18.48
CA PRO A 193 -3.93 7.31 17.79
C PRO A 193 -2.71 8.09 17.30
N ASP A 194 -1.63 8.12 18.09
CA ASP A 194 -0.37 8.77 17.71
C ASP A 194 0.31 8.12 16.48
N TRP A 195 -0.09 6.89 16.14
CA TRP A 195 0.39 6.11 14.99
C TRP A 195 -0.60 6.11 13.81
N TRP A 196 -1.66 6.92 13.86
CA TRP A 196 -2.69 6.97 12.83
C TRP A 196 -2.14 7.36 11.45
N GLU A 197 -1.52 8.54 11.35
CA GLU A 197 -0.95 9.12 10.14
C GLU A 197 0.50 9.53 10.41
N GLU A 198 1.38 8.53 10.45
CA GLU A 198 2.78 8.74 10.81
C GLU A 198 3.71 8.71 9.60
N VAL A 199 4.86 9.37 9.75
CA VAL A 199 5.92 9.48 8.77
C VAL A 199 7.29 9.23 9.41
N GLU A 200 8.23 8.69 8.65
CA GLU A 200 9.63 8.53 9.10
C GLU A 200 10.30 9.88 9.36
N CYS A 201 9.99 10.88 8.54
CA CYS A 201 10.58 12.21 8.57
C CYS A 201 9.55 13.25 8.11
N GLN A 202 9.48 14.39 8.79
CA GLN A 202 8.49 15.44 8.51
C GLN A 202 8.59 16.04 7.10
N CYS A 203 9.69 15.84 6.37
CA CYS A 203 9.82 16.26 4.97
C CYS A 203 9.23 15.26 3.97
N LEU A 204 8.79 14.08 4.43
CA LEU A 204 8.19 13.04 3.61
C LEU A 204 6.66 13.01 3.77
N PRO A 205 5.92 12.46 2.79
CA PRO A 205 4.50 12.16 2.96
C PRO A 205 4.30 11.02 3.98
N PRO A 206 3.22 11.03 4.79
CA PRO A 206 2.91 9.94 5.71
C PRO A 206 2.79 8.57 5.03
N ASP A 207 3.60 7.61 5.48
CA ASP A 207 3.69 6.25 4.92
C ASP A 207 3.91 5.15 5.98
N LEU A 208 3.92 5.52 7.25
CA LEU A 208 4.10 4.60 8.38
C LEU A 208 2.83 4.35 9.16
N GLY A 209 1.83 5.22 9.06
CA GLY A 209 0.58 5.10 9.81
C GLY A 209 -0.21 3.81 9.54
N TRP A 210 -1.10 3.44 10.46
CA TRP A 210 -2.03 2.33 10.22
C TRP A 210 -3.23 2.74 9.34
N ASN A 211 -3.50 4.04 9.18
CA ASN A 211 -4.52 4.56 8.26
C ASN A 211 -4.33 4.08 6.81
N ILE A 212 -3.09 3.78 6.42
CA ILE A 212 -2.69 3.31 5.09
C ILE A 212 -3.42 2.05 4.66
N ILE A 213 -3.71 1.14 5.61
CA ILE A 213 -4.50 -0.07 5.35
C ILE A 213 -5.86 0.32 4.79
N CYS A 214 -6.52 1.28 5.44
CA CYS A 214 -7.83 1.78 5.02
C CYS A 214 -7.73 2.53 3.68
N LYS A 215 -6.76 3.46 3.55
CA LYS A 215 -6.56 4.27 2.33
C LYS A 215 -6.44 3.38 1.08
N TYR A 216 -5.60 2.34 1.13
CA TYR A 216 -5.39 1.47 -0.02
C TYR A 216 -6.51 0.46 -0.26
N ALA A 217 -7.17 0.00 0.81
CA ALA A 217 -8.37 -0.82 0.67
C ALA A 217 -9.50 -0.04 -0.02
N ILE A 218 -9.78 1.21 0.38
CA ILE A 218 -10.77 2.09 -0.27
C ILE A 218 -10.40 2.31 -1.72
N LYS A 219 -9.16 2.71 -1.99
CA LYS A 219 -8.70 2.97 -3.36
C LYS A 219 -8.93 1.78 -4.27
N MET A 220 -8.45 0.60 -3.89
CA MET A 220 -8.62 -0.59 -4.73
C MET A 220 -10.08 -1.01 -4.85
N TYR A 221 -10.86 -0.88 -3.77
CA TYR A 221 -12.28 -1.20 -3.76
C TYR A 221 -13.06 -0.32 -4.72
N ILE A 222 -12.89 1.01 -4.66
CA ILE A 222 -13.57 1.96 -5.55
C ILE A 222 -13.13 1.75 -7.00
N ILE A 223 -11.82 1.70 -7.25
CA ILE A 223 -11.28 1.65 -8.62
C ILE A 223 -11.75 0.38 -9.35
N LEU A 224 -11.63 -0.80 -8.72
CA LEU A 224 -11.97 -2.07 -9.38
C LEU A 224 -13.48 -2.23 -9.57
N ASN A 225 -14.30 -1.86 -8.59
CA ASN A 225 -15.76 -1.93 -8.72
C ASN A 225 -16.26 -0.97 -9.80
N LEU A 226 -15.72 0.25 -9.88
CA LEU A 226 -16.14 1.21 -10.89
C LEU A 226 -15.75 0.74 -12.31
N LEU A 227 -14.51 0.27 -12.49
CA LEU A 227 -14.05 -0.24 -13.80
C LEU A 227 -14.87 -1.44 -14.29
N HIS A 228 -15.49 -2.20 -13.38
CA HIS A 228 -16.39 -3.30 -13.76
C HIS A 228 -17.58 -2.82 -14.61
N PHE A 229 -18.04 -1.57 -14.46
CA PHE A 229 -19.15 -1.04 -15.27
C PHE A 229 -18.77 -0.66 -16.71
N PHE A 230 -17.51 -0.83 -17.10
CA PHE A 230 -17.03 -0.51 -18.44
C PHE A 230 -16.57 -1.80 -19.15
N PRO A 231 -17.49 -2.73 -19.49
CA PRO A 231 -17.15 -4.04 -20.05
C PRO A 231 -16.42 -3.96 -21.40
N GLU A 232 -16.59 -2.88 -22.16
CA GLU A 232 -15.81 -2.57 -23.37
C GLU A 232 -14.29 -2.64 -23.14
N SER A 233 -13.87 -2.45 -21.88
CA SER A 233 -12.47 -2.46 -21.46
C SER A 233 -11.97 -3.83 -20.97
N TRP A 234 -12.85 -4.82 -20.71
CA TRP A 234 -12.46 -6.10 -20.11
C TRP A 234 -13.24 -7.37 -20.57
N ASP A 235 -14.39 -7.25 -21.23
CA ASP A 235 -15.26 -8.36 -21.68
C ASP A 235 -15.03 -8.73 -23.16
N LYS A 236 -15.20 -10.02 -23.48
CA LYS A 236 -14.66 -10.70 -24.68
C LYS A 236 -15.74 -11.28 -25.59
N ASP A 237 -15.84 -10.67 -26.77
CA ASP A 237 -15.88 -11.40 -28.06
C ASP A 237 -14.53 -11.35 -28.80
N GLY A 238 -13.42 -11.09 -28.08
CA GLY A 238 -12.10 -11.60 -28.50
C GLY A 238 -10.94 -10.60 -28.62
N VAL A 239 -11.18 -9.29 -28.61
CA VAL A 239 -10.13 -8.27 -28.44
C VAL A 239 -10.79 -7.11 -27.71
N PRO A 240 -10.41 -6.79 -26.45
CA PRO A 240 -10.83 -5.51 -25.86
C PRO A 240 -10.44 -4.44 -26.86
N VAL A 241 -11.38 -3.59 -27.29
CA VAL A 241 -11.03 -2.46 -28.18
C VAL A 241 -9.89 -1.69 -27.51
N ASP A 242 -9.93 -1.62 -26.17
CA ASP A 242 -8.90 -1.05 -25.34
C ASP A 242 -8.71 -1.81 -24.01
N ASP A 243 -7.46 -1.98 -23.61
CA ASP A 243 -7.09 -2.68 -22.38
C ASP A 243 -7.29 -1.77 -21.17
N TYR A 244 -8.27 -2.06 -20.29
CA TYR A 244 -8.53 -1.28 -19.07
C TYR A 244 -7.28 -1.06 -18.21
N ARG A 245 -6.27 -1.93 -18.32
CA ARG A 245 -5.03 -1.82 -17.57
C ARG A 245 -4.16 -0.63 -18.02
N ASN A 246 -4.49 -0.04 -19.18
CA ASN A 246 -3.92 1.20 -19.67
C ASN A 246 -4.65 2.44 -19.10
N ILE A 247 -5.72 2.29 -18.32
CA ILE A 247 -6.39 3.42 -17.69
C ILE A 247 -5.46 4.03 -16.63
N LYS A 248 -5.26 5.35 -16.70
CA LYS A 248 -4.40 6.10 -15.77
C LYS A 248 -4.74 5.83 -14.30
N ALA A 249 -6.03 5.86 -13.94
CA ALA A 249 -6.47 5.60 -12.57
C ALA A 249 -6.10 4.19 -12.11
N TYR A 250 -6.24 3.18 -12.97
CA TYR A 250 -5.85 1.80 -12.66
C TYR A 250 -4.33 1.69 -12.42
N GLN A 251 -3.50 2.22 -13.33
CA GLN A 251 -2.04 2.17 -13.16
C GLN A 251 -1.58 2.92 -11.90
N LEU A 252 -2.18 4.09 -11.63
CA LEU A 252 -1.89 4.86 -10.44
C LEU A 252 -2.29 4.12 -9.17
N ALA A 253 -3.46 3.46 -9.15
CA ALA A 253 -3.89 2.64 -8.01
C ALA A 253 -2.93 1.48 -7.78
N ILE A 254 -2.59 0.72 -8.84
CA ILE A 254 -1.61 -0.38 -8.76
C ILE A 254 -0.31 0.12 -8.15
N ARG A 255 0.33 1.15 -8.72
CA ARG A 255 1.58 1.67 -8.17
C ARG A 255 1.40 2.18 -6.73
N SER A 256 0.32 2.89 -6.43
CA SER A 256 0.10 3.48 -5.10
C SER A 256 0.01 2.43 -4.00
N CYS A 257 -0.72 1.33 -4.25
CA CYS A 257 -0.97 0.27 -3.28
C CYS A 257 0.09 -0.85 -3.33
N THR A 258 1.08 -0.77 -4.23
CA THR A 258 2.14 -1.78 -4.37
C THR A 258 3.56 -1.21 -4.40
N LYS A 259 3.73 0.09 -4.19
CA LYS A 259 5.08 0.68 -4.02
C LYS A 259 5.73 0.19 -2.74
N THR A 260 7.04 0.05 -2.79
CA THR A 260 7.89 -0.28 -1.65
C THR A 260 8.45 1.01 -1.07
N GLY A 261 8.23 1.20 0.23
CA GLY A 261 8.84 2.26 1.03
C GLY A 261 10.19 1.82 1.62
N TYR A 262 10.83 2.70 2.40
CA TYR A 262 11.92 2.31 3.27
C TYR A 262 11.39 1.47 4.44
N LEU A 263 10.26 1.92 5.00
CA LEU A 263 9.49 1.25 6.04
C LEU A 263 8.02 1.11 5.58
N GLY A 264 7.19 0.36 6.31
CA GLY A 264 5.72 0.42 6.15
C GLY A 264 5.06 -0.60 5.20
N ASP A 265 5.80 -1.59 4.71
CA ASP A 265 5.31 -2.53 3.68
C ASP A 265 4.07 -3.36 4.06
N VAL A 266 3.76 -3.52 5.35
CA VAL A 266 2.72 -4.43 5.84
C VAL A 266 1.37 -4.17 5.16
N ALA A 267 0.99 -2.90 5.00
CA ALA A 267 -0.28 -2.52 4.35
C ALA A 267 -0.34 -2.90 2.87
N MET A 268 0.81 -3.09 2.21
CA MET A 268 0.90 -3.42 0.78
C MET A 268 0.71 -4.91 0.50
N TYR A 269 0.90 -5.77 1.51
CA TYR A 269 0.95 -7.21 1.31
C TYR A 269 -0.28 -7.81 0.63
N PRO A 270 -1.53 -7.47 1.03
CA PRO A 270 -2.70 -8.01 0.34
C PRO A 270 -2.74 -7.62 -1.14
N HIS A 271 -2.27 -6.40 -1.45
CA HIS A 271 -2.23 -5.88 -2.81
C HIS A 271 -1.12 -6.55 -3.64
N TRP A 272 0.08 -6.71 -3.08
CA TRP A 272 1.16 -7.50 -3.70
C TRP A 272 0.73 -8.93 -4.00
N ASP A 273 0.12 -9.58 -3.01
CA ASP A 273 -0.29 -10.98 -3.10
C ASP A 273 -1.48 -11.17 -4.03
N PHE A 274 -2.34 -10.17 -4.22
CA PHE A 274 -3.43 -10.23 -5.21
C PHE A 274 -2.91 -9.99 -6.63
N PHE A 275 -2.16 -8.91 -6.85
CA PHE A 275 -1.72 -8.49 -8.19
C PHE A 275 -0.45 -9.20 -8.69
N GLY A 276 0.26 -9.93 -7.83
CA GLY A 276 1.53 -10.56 -8.17
C GLY A 276 2.68 -9.56 -8.36
N VAL A 277 2.55 -8.37 -7.77
CA VAL A 277 3.58 -7.30 -7.82
C VAL A 277 4.63 -7.58 -6.75
N LYS A 278 5.92 -7.64 -7.15
CA LYS A 278 7.01 -7.91 -6.21
C LYS A 278 7.34 -6.67 -5.37
N LYS A 279 7.82 -6.91 -4.15
CA LYS A 279 8.57 -5.90 -3.39
C LYS A 279 9.73 -5.37 -4.25
N GLY A 280 9.86 -4.05 -4.30
CA GLY A 280 10.85 -3.33 -5.11
C GLY A 280 10.43 -3.08 -6.57
N GLN A 281 9.30 -3.63 -7.04
CA GLN A 281 8.83 -3.41 -8.42
C GLN A 281 8.55 -1.94 -8.71
N PHE A 282 7.91 -1.25 -7.75
CA PHE A 282 7.73 0.18 -7.73
C PHE A 282 8.35 0.74 -6.46
N LYS A 283 9.12 1.83 -6.59
CA LYS A 283 9.82 2.48 -5.47
C LYS A 283 9.11 3.76 -5.09
N TRP A 284 9.29 4.18 -3.84
CA TRP A 284 8.79 5.46 -3.37
C TRP A 284 9.23 6.63 -4.26
N PHE A 285 10.54 6.68 -4.55
CA PHE A 285 11.16 7.61 -5.49
C PHE A 285 11.36 6.91 -6.84
N PRO A 286 10.44 7.11 -7.81
CA PRO A 286 10.48 6.40 -9.06
C PRO A 286 11.67 6.86 -9.91
N LYS A 287 12.40 5.89 -10.48
CA LYS A 287 13.41 6.13 -11.51
C LYS A 287 13.16 5.16 -12.65
N PRO A 288 13.08 5.63 -13.91
CA PRO A 288 12.90 4.73 -15.03
C PRO A 288 14.14 3.85 -15.18
N PHE A 289 13.92 2.55 -15.44
CA PHE A 289 15.00 1.60 -15.69
C PHE A 289 15.78 1.96 -16.96
N ASP A 290 15.06 2.33 -18.02
CA ASP A 290 15.63 2.77 -19.31
C ASP A 290 15.70 4.31 -19.37
N VAL A 291 16.63 4.89 -18.62
CA VAL A 291 16.82 6.35 -18.55
C VAL A 291 16.99 6.98 -19.95
N PRO A 292 17.79 6.45 -20.89
CA PRO A 292 17.93 7.05 -22.22
C PRO A 292 16.61 7.17 -22.97
N ARG A 293 15.73 6.17 -22.87
CA ARG A 293 14.40 6.19 -23.47
C ARG A 293 13.50 7.25 -22.83
N TRP A 294 13.51 7.35 -21.50
CA TRP A 294 12.58 8.19 -20.73
C TRP A 294 13.13 9.57 -20.36
N LYS A 295 14.34 9.94 -20.78
CA LYS A 295 15.01 11.21 -20.44
C LYS A 295 14.18 12.46 -20.71
N HIS A 296 13.27 12.41 -21.69
CA HIS A 296 12.41 13.53 -22.08
C HIS A 296 11.26 13.79 -21.08
N PHE A 297 10.98 12.84 -20.18
CA PHE A 297 10.07 13.01 -19.05
C PHE A 297 10.80 13.30 -17.73
N MET A 298 12.13 13.45 -17.77
CA MET A 298 12.99 13.70 -16.62
C MET A 298 13.47 15.16 -16.62
N ARG A 299 13.64 15.74 -15.44
CA ARG A 299 14.34 17.01 -15.23
C ARG A 299 15.62 16.78 -14.45
N LEU A 300 16.64 17.54 -14.82
CA LEU A 300 17.87 17.63 -14.04
C LEU A 300 17.54 18.41 -12.76
N GLU A 301 17.69 17.78 -11.60
CA GLU A 301 17.74 18.51 -10.34
C GLU A 301 19.08 19.20 -10.27
N MET A 302 19.10 20.50 -10.54
CA MET A 302 20.30 21.32 -10.37
C MET A 302 20.54 21.67 -8.89
N ASP A 303 19.49 21.68 -8.06
CA ASP A 303 19.54 22.20 -6.69
C ASP A 303 19.12 21.16 -5.63
N GLY A 304 18.78 19.93 -6.02
CA GLY A 304 18.23 18.92 -5.12
C GLY A 304 19.27 18.22 -4.24
N TYR A 305 20.53 18.13 -4.69
CA TYR A 305 21.59 17.38 -4.00
C TYR A 305 22.40 18.19 -2.99
N CYS A 306 22.28 19.52 -2.94
CA CYS A 306 23.05 20.36 -2.00
C CYS A 306 22.54 20.30 -0.54
N LEU A 307 21.46 19.58 -0.26
CA LEU A 307 20.94 19.35 1.10
C LEU A 307 21.28 17.96 1.66
N TRP A 308 21.96 17.08 0.92
CA TRP A 308 22.05 15.66 1.27
C TRP A 308 23.45 15.15 1.65
N PHE A 309 24.50 16.00 1.63
CA PHE A 309 25.86 15.61 2.03
C PHE A 309 26.72 16.75 2.62
N HIS A 310 26.12 17.73 3.29
CA HIS A 310 26.89 18.69 4.10
C HIS A 310 26.38 18.66 5.54
N ASP A 311 26.78 17.60 6.25
CA ASP A 311 27.04 17.63 7.68
C ASP A 311 27.94 16.43 7.99
N ASP A 312 29.20 16.57 7.60
CA ASP A 312 30.29 15.81 8.21
C ASP A 312 31.33 16.82 8.70
N ASP A 313 30.88 17.72 9.58
CA ASP A 313 31.78 18.45 10.45
C ASP A 313 32.25 17.48 11.54
N THR A 314 33.33 16.73 11.25
CA THR A 314 34.50 16.61 12.14
C THR A 314 35.59 15.72 11.53
N ALA A 315 36.40 16.28 10.64
CA ALA A 315 37.83 15.99 10.62
C ALA A 315 38.61 17.19 10.07
N ASP A 316 39.37 17.78 10.99
CA ASP A 316 40.40 18.78 10.78
C ASP A 316 41.60 18.16 10.04
N ASP A 317 41.69 18.39 8.74
CA ASP A 317 42.95 18.48 7.99
C ASP A 317 42.74 19.32 6.72
N GLY A 318 42.97 20.63 6.91
CA GLY A 318 42.68 21.66 5.92
C GLY A 318 43.32 21.46 4.56
N VAL A 319 42.48 21.45 3.53
CA VAL A 319 42.76 22.11 2.25
C VAL A 319 41.43 22.72 1.77
N GLY A 320 41.15 23.94 2.22
CA GLY A 320 39.97 24.68 1.77
C GLY A 320 40.09 25.04 0.28
N LEU A 321 39.13 24.60 -0.52
CA LEU A 321 38.88 25.17 -1.84
C LEU A 321 37.79 26.22 -1.69
N LYS A 322 38.21 27.49 -1.67
CA LYS A 322 37.32 28.64 -1.78
C LYS A 322 36.75 28.72 -3.20
N ALA A 323 35.47 29.08 -3.26
CA ALA A 323 34.68 29.23 -4.46
C ALA A 323 34.96 30.57 -5.15
N ASP A 324 36.10 30.68 -5.83
CA ASP A 324 36.40 31.84 -6.64
C ASP A 324 37.46 31.51 -7.71
N ASP A 325 37.03 30.95 -8.85
CA ASP A 325 37.66 31.22 -10.14
C ASP A 325 36.71 30.91 -11.33
N GLU A 326 36.37 31.95 -12.09
CA GLU A 326 35.72 31.89 -13.40
C GLU A 326 36.73 31.39 -14.45
N SER A 327 37.21 30.16 -14.34
CA SER A 327 38.01 29.55 -15.42
C SER A 327 38.19 28.05 -15.24
N THR A 328 37.18 27.26 -15.58
CA THR A 328 37.45 25.86 -15.93
C THR A 328 36.56 25.44 -17.07
N GLU A 329 37.17 25.34 -18.25
CA GLU A 329 36.60 24.72 -19.42
C GLU A 329 36.02 23.34 -19.04
N ARG A 330 34.71 23.19 -19.24
CA ARG A 330 34.01 21.91 -19.11
C ARG A 330 34.64 20.91 -20.07
N SER A 331 35.31 19.89 -19.52
CA SER A 331 35.71 18.71 -20.28
C SER A 331 34.46 17.87 -20.60
N PRO A 332 34.13 17.62 -21.88
CA PRO A 332 32.95 16.85 -22.24
C PRO A 332 33.31 15.37 -22.36
N GLN A 333 33.49 14.63 -21.25
CA GLN A 333 33.85 13.21 -21.38
C GLN A 333 33.65 12.25 -20.19
N ASP A 334 32.94 12.59 -19.10
CA ASP A 334 32.59 11.57 -18.09
C ASP A 334 31.10 11.16 -18.17
N PRO A 335 30.76 9.94 -18.65
CA PRO A 335 29.39 9.45 -18.69
C PRO A 335 28.81 9.07 -17.31
N ASN A 336 29.59 9.18 -16.23
CA ASN A 336 29.16 8.92 -14.84
C ASN A 336 28.91 10.19 -14.02
N GLU A 337 28.70 11.34 -14.65
CA GLU A 337 28.23 12.54 -13.94
C GLU A 337 26.83 12.27 -13.36
N TYR A 338 26.77 11.96 -12.05
CA TYR A 338 25.56 11.65 -11.28
C TYR A 338 24.68 12.90 -11.17
N HIS A 339 24.00 13.27 -12.25
CA HIS A 339 22.90 14.20 -12.15
C HIS A 339 21.72 13.49 -11.46
N ALA A 340 21.19 14.06 -10.36
CA ALA A 340 19.87 13.65 -9.91
C ALA A 340 18.91 14.01 -11.03
N TYR A 341 18.29 12.99 -11.60
CA TYR A 341 17.14 13.19 -12.43
C TYR A 341 15.91 12.86 -11.62
N THR A 342 14.94 13.76 -11.62
CA THR A 342 13.59 13.49 -11.12
C THR A 342 12.60 13.41 -12.26
N LEU A 343 11.61 12.54 -12.11
CA LEU A 343 10.51 12.47 -13.07
C LEU A 343 9.67 13.74 -12.95
N THR A 344 9.44 14.40 -14.07
CA THR A 344 8.53 15.55 -14.15
C THR A 344 7.08 15.14 -13.88
N PHE A 345 6.72 13.95 -14.32
CA PHE A 345 5.51 13.23 -13.97
C PHE A 345 5.69 11.75 -14.28
N TYR A 346 4.88 10.90 -13.66
CA TYR A 346 4.81 9.48 -13.99
C TYR A 346 3.82 9.29 -15.15
N PRO A 347 4.17 8.56 -16.23
CA PRO A 347 3.38 8.52 -17.48
C PRO A 347 2.16 7.60 -17.42
N TYR A 348 1.38 7.65 -16.33
CA TYR A 348 0.18 6.84 -16.17
C TYR A 348 -0.82 7.09 -17.29
N GLY A 349 -1.32 6.01 -17.89
CA GLY A 349 -2.27 6.02 -19.01
C GLY A 349 -1.71 6.56 -20.32
N LEU A 350 -0.41 6.83 -20.41
CA LEU A 350 0.31 7.18 -21.63
C LEU A 350 1.16 6.02 -22.16
N ILE A 351 1.24 4.94 -21.39
CA ILE A 351 2.04 3.75 -21.69
C ILE A 351 1.19 2.51 -21.49
N SER A 352 1.53 1.45 -22.22
CA SER A 352 0.89 0.16 -22.03
C SER A 352 1.11 -0.37 -20.61
N TYR A 353 0.23 -1.25 -20.14
CA TYR A 353 0.39 -1.88 -18.82
C TYR A 353 1.70 -2.65 -18.69
N GLU A 354 2.19 -3.26 -19.77
CA GLU A 354 3.48 -3.95 -19.79
C GLU A 354 4.64 -2.98 -19.62
N GLU A 355 4.63 -1.85 -20.34
CA GLU A 355 5.64 -0.80 -20.15
C GLU A 355 5.57 -0.19 -18.76
N PHE A 356 4.37 0.00 -18.21
CA PHE A 356 4.14 0.47 -16.85
C PHE A 356 4.78 -0.44 -15.82
N LEU A 357 4.53 -1.74 -15.92
CA LEU A 357 5.13 -2.74 -15.04
C LEU A 357 6.66 -2.74 -15.16
N ASN A 358 7.21 -2.61 -16.37
CA ASN A 358 8.66 -2.59 -16.61
C ASN A 358 9.32 -1.22 -16.36
N PHE A 359 8.56 -0.20 -15.99
CA PHE A 359 9.04 1.19 -16.02
C PHE A 359 10.19 1.43 -15.03
N GLU A 360 10.05 0.99 -13.78
CA GLU A 360 11.09 1.21 -12.75
C GLU A 360 12.03 0.02 -12.59
N THR A 361 11.49 -1.19 -12.69
CA THR A 361 12.23 -2.45 -12.56
C THR A 361 11.72 -3.42 -13.62
N PRO A 362 12.60 -4.07 -14.42
CA PRO A 362 12.15 -5.03 -15.42
C PRO A 362 11.39 -6.19 -14.77
N VAL A 363 10.19 -6.46 -15.29
CA VAL A 363 9.41 -7.62 -14.87
C VAL A 363 9.95 -8.83 -15.62
N GLY A 364 10.58 -9.75 -14.88
CA GLY A 364 10.94 -11.06 -15.42
C GLY A 364 9.70 -11.84 -15.85
N HIS A 365 9.90 -13.02 -16.44
CA HIS A 365 8.78 -13.88 -16.86
C HIS A 365 7.80 -14.13 -15.70
N GLN A 366 6.52 -13.79 -15.90
CA GLN A 366 5.46 -14.04 -14.92
C GLN A 366 4.91 -15.45 -15.12
N ILE A 367 5.07 -16.28 -14.09
CA ILE A 367 4.64 -17.66 -14.08
C ILE A 367 3.15 -17.71 -13.76
N ASN A 368 2.34 -18.36 -14.60
CA ASN A 368 0.93 -18.61 -14.33
C ASN A 368 0.72 -20.01 -13.73
N PRO A 369 -0.43 -20.27 -13.06
CA PRO A 369 -0.75 -21.60 -12.54
C PRO A 369 -0.75 -22.72 -13.60
N SER A 370 -1.10 -22.38 -14.85
CA SER A 370 -1.01 -23.28 -16.00
C SER A 370 0.43 -23.68 -16.31
N ASP A 371 1.37 -22.75 -16.17
CA ASP A 371 2.79 -22.95 -16.49
C ASP A 371 3.41 -23.92 -15.49
N VAL A 372 3.08 -23.77 -14.20
CA VAL A 372 3.51 -24.71 -13.15
C VAL A 372 2.98 -26.11 -13.42
N THR A 373 1.71 -26.24 -13.79
CA THR A 373 1.12 -27.54 -14.13
C THR A 373 1.80 -28.16 -15.35
N HIS A 374 2.11 -27.35 -16.36
CA HIS A 374 2.78 -27.78 -17.57
C HIS A 374 4.24 -28.22 -17.32
N VAL A 375 5.02 -27.42 -16.59
CA VAL A 375 6.41 -27.76 -16.25
C VAL A 375 6.45 -29.00 -15.35
N ARG A 376 5.55 -29.12 -14.37
CA ARG A 376 5.43 -30.36 -13.57
C ARG A 376 5.16 -31.57 -14.45
N TRP A 377 4.24 -31.44 -15.41
CA TRP A 377 3.94 -32.51 -16.36
C TRP A 377 5.18 -32.88 -17.18
N ILE A 378 5.95 -31.90 -17.69
CA ILE A 378 7.21 -32.14 -18.41
C ILE A 378 8.21 -32.91 -17.53
N LEU A 379 8.40 -32.48 -16.27
CA LEU A 379 9.32 -33.14 -15.33
C LEU A 379 8.89 -34.59 -15.06
N CYS A 380 7.60 -34.83 -14.87
CA CYS A 380 7.07 -36.19 -14.73
C CYS A 380 7.26 -37.03 -16.00
N GLN A 381 7.08 -36.46 -17.19
CA GLN A 381 7.36 -37.15 -18.47
C GLN A 381 8.83 -37.51 -18.64
N LYS A 382 9.74 -36.77 -17.99
CA LYS A 382 11.18 -37.09 -17.95
C LYS A 382 11.54 -38.15 -16.90
N GLY A 383 10.55 -38.73 -16.21
CA GLY A 383 10.73 -39.83 -15.27
C GLY A 383 10.87 -39.39 -13.81
N LEU A 384 10.65 -38.11 -13.49
CA LEU A 384 10.69 -37.64 -12.10
C LEU A 384 9.36 -37.91 -11.38
N PRO A 385 9.37 -38.43 -10.13
CA PRO A 385 8.18 -38.48 -9.30
C PRO A 385 7.58 -37.08 -9.07
N VAL A 386 6.29 -37.02 -8.74
CA VAL A 386 5.59 -35.74 -8.53
C VAL A 386 6.17 -34.96 -7.37
N GLU A 387 6.63 -35.65 -6.33
CA GLU A 387 7.23 -35.07 -5.12
C GLU A 387 8.54 -34.36 -5.48
N ILE A 388 9.41 -35.03 -6.25
CA ILE A 388 10.69 -34.44 -6.71
C ILE A 388 10.44 -33.28 -7.67
N SER A 389 9.44 -33.41 -8.55
CA SER A 389 9.05 -32.34 -9.47
C SER A 389 8.56 -31.10 -8.71
N ASN A 390 7.76 -31.28 -7.66
CA ASN A 390 7.32 -30.19 -6.79
C ASN A 390 8.51 -29.56 -6.05
N CYS A 391 9.45 -30.36 -5.52
CA CYS A 391 10.66 -29.83 -4.87
C CYS A 391 11.53 -29.02 -5.85
N ILE A 392 11.65 -29.44 -7.12
CA ILE A 392 12.38 -28.68 -8.14
C ILE A 392 11.68 -27.35 -8.43
N LEU A 393 10.35 -27.36 -8.59
CA LEU A 393 9.57 -26.15 -8.83
C LEU A 393 9.67 -25.18 -7.65
N GLU A 394 9.60 -25.68 -6.42
CA GLU A 394 9.79 -24.89 -5.19
C GLU A 394 11.21 -24.33 -5.10
N TYR A 395 12.24 -25.16 -5.33
CA TYR A 395 13.64 -24.74 -5.30
C TYR A 395 13.98 -23.70 -6.37
N ALA A 396 13.32 -23.79 -7.53
CA ALA A 396 13.49 -22.83 -8.63
C ALA A 396 12.68 -21.53 -8.44
N ASP A 397 11.95 -21.38 -7.32
CA ASP A 397 10.95 -20.31 -7.12
C ASP A 397 9.96 -20.23 -8.31
N TYR A 398 9.65 -21.39 -8.91
CA TYR A 398 8.75 -21.51 -10.05
C TYR A 398 7.29 -21.61 -9.59
N THR A 399 6.87 -20.60 -8.83
CA THR A 399 5.50 -20.50 -8.30
C THR A 399 4.75 -19.33 -8.95
N PRO A 400 3.43 -19.44 -9.15
CA PRO A 400 2.66 -18.34 -9.70
C PRO A 400 2.70 -17.17 -8.72
N ARG A 401 2.93 -15.98 -9.24
CA ARG A 401 2.96 -14.77 -8.41
C ARG A 401 1.59 -14.12 -8.46
N GLY A 402 0.99 -13.94 -7.30
CA GLY A 402 -0.36 -13.41 -7.20
C GLY A 402 -1.41 -14.51 -7.03
N SER A 403 -2.60 -14.16 -6.53
CA SER A 403 -3.72 -15.10 -6.42
C SER A 403 -4.54 -15.20 -7.71
N LEU A 404 -4.33 -14.29 -8.67
CA LEU A 404 -5.08 -14.25 -9.93
C LEU A 404 -4.72 -15.43 -10.87
N PRO A 405 -5.72 -16.12 -11.44
CA PRO A 405 -5.49 -17.14 -12.47
C PRO A 405 -4.85 -16.60 -13.75
N LEU A 406 -5.15 -15.35 -14.10
CA LEU A 406 -4.52 -14.62 -15.20
C LEU A 406 -3.79 -13.40 -14.63
N SER A 407 -2.46 -13.42 -14.72
CA SER A 407 -1.61 -12.38 -14.15
C SER A 407 -1.99 -10.99 -14.65
N GLY A 408 -2.14 -10.05 -13.71
CA GLY A 408 -2.45 -8.65 -13.97
C GLY A 408 -3.82 -8.38 -14.60
N LYS A 409 -4.72 -9.38 -14.71
CA LYS A 409 -6.05 -9.24 -15.33
C LYS A 409 -7.20 -9.53 -14.36
N PRO A 410 -7.34 -8.78 -13.23
CA PRO A 410 -8.38 -9.01 -12.23
C PRO A 410 -9.81 -8.99 -12.76
N LEU A 411 -10.15 -8.16 -13.76
CA LEU A 411 -11.52 -8.03 -14.27
C LEU A 411 -11.91 -9.12 -15.27
N HIS A 412 -10.97 -9.99 -15.66
CA HIS A 412 -11.27 -11.07 -16.59
C HIS A 412 -12.26 -12.07 -15.97
N PRO A 413 -13.22 -12.64 -16.74
CA PRO A 413 -14.22 -13.56 -16.19
C PRO A 413 -13.66 -14.76 -15.41
N GLN A 414 -12.50 -15.29 -15.83
CA GLN A 414 -11.79 -16.38 -15.11
C GLN A 414 -11.25 -15.97 -13.74
N CYS A 415 -11.03 -14.68 -13.50
CA CYS A 415 -10.52 -14.13 -12.25
C CYS A 415 -11.65 -13.75 -11.27
N LYS A 416 -12.92 -13.86 -11.68
CA LYS A 416 -14.08 -13.38 -10.91
C LYS A 416 -14.06 -13.83 -9.45
N GLN A 417 -13.86 -15.11 -9.20
CA GLN A 417 -13.87 -15.65 -7.83
C GLN A 417 -12.79 -15.02 -6.94
N GLU A 418 -11.59 -14.82 -7.50
CA GLU A 418 -10.46 -14.22 -6.77
C GLU A 418 -10.66 -12.71 -6.59
N LEU A 419 -11.23 -12.03 -7.59
CA LEU A 419 -11.62 -10.63 -7.49
C LEU A 419 -12.69 -10.42 -6.41
N ASP A 420 -13.75 -11.22 -6.40
CA ASP A 420 -14.82 -11.15 -5.40
C ASP A 420 -14.21 -11.30 -3.98
N ARG A 421 -13.38 -12.34 -3.76
CA ARG A 421 -12.69 -12.55 -2.48
C ARG A 421 -11.81 -11.37 -2.07
N TYR A 422 -11.12 -10.75 -3.01
CA TYR A 422 -10.25 -9.62 -2.74
C TYR A 422 -11.06 -8.34 -2.42
N LEU A 423 -12.16 -8.08 -3.12
CA LEU A 423 -13.05 -6.96 -2.84
C LEU A 423 -13.75 -7.11 -1.48
N ASP A 424 -14.22 -8.32 -1.15
CA ASP A 424 -14.73 -8.66 0.18
C ASP A 424 -13.67 -8.35 1.24
N TYR A 425 -12.42 -8.77 1.00
CA TYR A 425 -11.33 -8.55 1.93
C TYR A 425 -10.99 -7.06 2.09
N CYS A 426 -10.91 -6.29 0.99
CA CYS A 426 -10.76 -4.83 1.06
C CYS A 426 -11.88 -4.19 1.88
N TRP A 427 -13.14 -4.59 1.66
CA TRP A 427 -14.26 -4.10 2.46
C TRP A 427 -14.08 -4.43 3.94
N GLN A 428 -13.71 -5.67 4.28
CA GLN A 428 -13.45 -6.06 5.67
C GLN A 428 -12.30 -5.26 6.31
N LEU A 429 -11.25 -4.89 5.55
CA LEU A 429 -10.20 -4.01 6.05
C LEU A 429 -10.73 -2.62 6.39
N ILE A 430 -11.56 -2.05 5.53
CA ILE A 430 -12.20 -0.74 5.75
C ILE A 430 -13.03 -0.80 7.04
N VAL A 431 -13.89 -1.81 7.18
CA VAL A 431 -14.74 -2.02 8.36
C VAL A 431 -13.90 -2.17 9.65
N ARG A 432 -12.80 -2.92 9.62
CA ARG A 432 -11.92 -3.10 10.79
C ARG A 432 -11.21 -1.81 11.17
N CYS A 433 -10.72 -1.04 10.20
CA CYS A 433 -10.12 0.27 10.45
C CYS A 433 -11.15 1.25 11.03
N CYS A 434 -12.38 1.22 10.54
CA CYS A 434 -13.46 2.05 11.07
C CYS A 434 -13.88 1.66 12.48
N MET A 435 -13.99 0.35 12.74
CA MET A 435 -14.21 -0.16 14.08
C MET A 435 -13.13 0.31 15.06
N LEU A 436 -11.85 0.27 14.66
CA LEU A 436 -10.74 0.79 15.46
C LEU A 436 -10.84 2.30 15.67
N GLY A 437 -11.10 3.07 14.60
CA GLY A 437 -11.27 4.51 14.69
C GLY A 437 -12.42 4.93 15.60
N TYR A 438 -13.52 4.17 15.64
CA TYR A 438 -14.62 4.41 16.56
C TYR A 438 -14.31 4.05 18.01
N GLU A 439 -13.44 3.07 18.25
CA GLU A 439 -12.95 2.77 19.61
C GLU A 439 -12.02 3.89 20.11
N LEU A 440 -11.32 4.57 19.19
CA LEU A 440 -10.36 5.65 19.45
C LEU A 440 -10.94 7.05 19.20
N LYS A 441 -12.27 7.19 19.13
CA LYS A 441 -12.98 8.37 18.55
C LYS A 441 -12.63 9.72 19.19
N ASP A 442 -12.24 9.74 20.46
CA ASP A 442 -11.88 10.99 21.14
C ASP A 442 -10.53 11.57 20.63
N GLU A 443 -9.77 10.80 19.85
CA GLU A 443 -8.42 11.14 19.40
C GLU A 443 -8.26 11.15 17.87
N MET A 444 -9.27 10.70 17.10
CA MET A 444 -9.23 10.72 15.63
C MET A 444 -10.58 10.81 14.94
N ASP A 445 -10.62 11.50 13.80
CA ASP A 445 -11.79 11.58 12.92
C ASP A 445 -11.68 10.60 11.74
N ILE A 446 -12.12 9.37 11.99
CA ILE A 446 -12.15 8.28 11.01
C ILE A 446 -13.15 8.54 9.87
N GLU A 447 -14.22 9.29 10.11
CA GLU A 447 -15.27 9.54 9.13
C GLU A 447 -14.80 10.56 8.09
N SER A 448 -14.11 11.60 8.53
CA SER A 448 -13.45 12.55 7.64
C SER A 448 -12.44 11.86 6.72
N LEU A 449 -11.62 10.94 7.25
CA LEU A 449 -10.71 10.15 6.40
C LEU A 449 -11.48 9.36 5.33
N LEU A 450 -12.50 8.59 5.73
CA LEU A 450 -13.27 7.79 4.78
C LEU A 450 -13.80 8.67 3.64
N GLY A 451 -14.39 9.82 3.98
CA GLY A 451 -14.91 10.77 3.00
C GLY A 451 -13.81 11.28 2.06
N VAL A 452 -12.70 11.75 2.62
CA VAL A 452 -11.55 12.24 1.85
C VAL A 452 -10.98 11.16 0.93
N GLU A 453 -10.84 9.92 1.39
CA GLU A 453 -10.25 8.84 0.61
C GLU A 453 -11.16 8.32 -0.50
N VAL A 454 -12.48 8.28 -0.28
CA VAL A 454 -13.45 7.99 -1.35
C VAL A 454 -13.35 9.08 -2.42
N LYS A 455 -13.36 10.36 -2.04
CA LYS A 455 -13.20 11.49 -2.97
C LYS A 455 -11.88 11.41 -3.73
N ASN A 456 -10.77 11.17 -3.02
CA ASN A 456 -9.45 11.02 -3.63
C ASN A 456 -9.45 9.90 -4.65
N SER A 457 -10.02 8.74 -4.31
CA SER A 457 -10.12 7.58 -5.22
C SER A 457 -10.94 7.89 -6.46
N LEU A 458 -12.08 8.58 -6.31
CA LEU A 458 -12.88 9.04 -7.45
C LEU A 458 -12.08 10.05 -8.30
N SER A 459 -11.35 10.96 -7.65
CA SER A 459 -10.53 11.98 -8.33
C SER A 459 -9.47 11.41 -9.26
N GLU A 460 -8.95 10.21 -8.98
CA GLU A 460 -7.93 9.57 -9.81
C GLU A 460 -8.41 9.29 -11.25
N PHE A 461 -9.72 9.10 -11.41
CA PHE A 461 -10.32 8.91 -12.72
C PHE A 461 -10.29 10.18 -13.57
N PHE A 462 -10.29 11.37 -13.00
CA PHE A 462 -10.48 12.59 -13.80
C PHE A 462 -9.46 13.70 -13.54
N ARG A 463 -8.57 13.58 -12.53
CA ARG A 463 -7.65 14.64 -12.09
C ARG A 463 -6.90 15.23 -13.29
N CYS A 464 -7.34 16.43 -13.64
CA CYS A 464 -6.86 17.24 -14.73
C CYS A 464 -6.73 18.68 -14.21
N LYS A 465 -5.60 19.33 -14.50
CA LYS A 465 -5.36 20.74 -14.12
C LYS A 465 -5.97 21.75 -15.12
N CYS A 466 -6.70 21.29 -16.13
CA CYS A 466 -7.35 22.16 -17.10
C CYS A 466 -8.75 22.56 -16.60
N ASP A 467 -9.00 23.87 -16.65
CA ASP A 467 -10.10 24.65 -16.09
C ASP A 467 -11.45 23.97 -15.79
N GLY A 468 -11.94 24.22 -14.56
CA GLY A 468 -13.37 24.20 -14.19
C GLY A 468 -13.93 22.90 -13.62
N VAL A 469 -13.54 21.74 -14.15
CA VAL A 469 -14.11 20.43 -13.75
C VAL A 469 -13.67 20.00 -12.34
N ASN A 470 -12.50 20.44 -11.87
CA ASN A 470 -12.03 20.17 -10.50
C ASN A 470 -13.00 20.70 -9.42
N LYS A 471 -13.62 21.86 -9.64
CA LYS A 471 -14.50 22.48 -8.63
C LYS A 471 -15.79 21.70 -8.36
N LEU A 472 -16.33 21.00 -9.37
CA LEU A 472 -17.57 20.23 -9.21
C LEU A 472 -17.39 19.04 -8.25
N LEU A 473 -16.14 18.63 -8.00
CA LEU A 473 -15.78 17.38 -7.33
C LEU A 473 -14.93 17.58 -6.07
N GLU A 474 -14.15 18.66 -5.99
CA GLU A 474 -13.51 19.07 -4.74
C GLU A 474 -14.58 19.46 -3.69
N ASP A 475 -15.75 19.94 -4.15
CA ASP A 475 -16.81 20.51 -3.31
C ASP A 475 -18.19 19.84 -3.51
N PHE A 476 -18.26 18.58 -3.95
CA PHE A 476 -19.57 17.94 -4.24
C PHE A 476 -20.42 17.71 -2.98
N ASP A 477 -19.82 17.75 -1.81
CA ASP A 477 -20.46 17.62 -0.50
C ASP A 477 -20.52 18.94 0.28
N LEU A 478 -19.94 20.03 -0.24
CA LEU A 478 -20.18 21.36 0.33
C LEU A 478 -21.60 21.81 -0.01
N GLU A 479 -22.33 22.20 1.04
CA GLU A 479 -23.63 22.90 0.91
C GLU A 479 -23.44 24.12 -0.02
N ALA A 480 -24.43 24.37 -0.87
CA ALA A 480 -24.41 25.58 -1.68
C ALA A 480 -24.30 26.80 -0.75
N PRO A 481 -23.48 27.81 -1.07
CA PRO A 481 -23.46 29.04 -0.29
C PRO A 481 -24.89 29.59 -0.22
N ASP A 482 -25.32 29.92 1.00
CA ASP A 482 -26.65 30.44 1.28
C ASP A 482 -26.92 31.63 0.34
N GLU A 483 -27.99 31.56 -0.46
CA GLU A 483 -28.33 32.61 -1.45
C GLU A 483 -28.61 33.97 -0.78
N SER A 484 -28.62 34.04 0.56
CA SER A 484 -28.67 35.27 1.33
C SER A 484 -27.38 36.12 1.31
N GLU A 485 -26.24 35.59 0.85
CA GLU A 485 -24.97 36.37 0.80
C GLU A 485 -24.62 36.95 -0.59
N VAL A 486 -25.44 36.73 -1.63
CA VAL A 486 -25.21 37.29 -2.98
C VAL A 486 -25.93 38.64 -3.20
N THR A 487 -26.63 39.15 -2.18
CA THR A 487 -27.16 40.52 -2.17
C THR A 487 -26.69 41.29 -0.94
N ALA A 488 -25.46 41.81 -1.00
CA ALA A 488 -25.01 42.91 -0.16
C ALA A 488 -24.08 43.84 -0.96
#